data_AF-A0A929DR20-F1
#
_entry.id   AF-A0A929DR20-F1
#
_cell.length_a   1.000
_cell.length_b   1.000
_cell.length_c   1.000
_cell.angle_alpha   90.00
_cell.angle_beta   90.00
_cell.angle_gamma   90.00
#
_symmetry.space_group_name_H-M   'P 1'
#
loop_
_entity.id
_entity.type
_entity.pdbx_description
1 polymer ?
#
loop_
_entity_poly.entity_id
_entity_poly.type
_entity_poly.pdbx_seq_one_letter_code
_entity_poly.pdbx_strand_id
1 'polypeptide(L)'
;LCEELDGLIPEEERTALLFFDIPPVELSRGEFRNLIGPSKYHTYLNYFYGILVEGFLILAITEEIRKERRVLGLSSDDGILDEAHRRIYGADQFSLLKQFRKERRYPHLRSMSLRQFDEFTYWLFRCRIRRCDKSCVASDTKKGLSQLYELLRLKGRSHRPLGTRSLKSKL
;
A
#
# COMPACT_ATOMS: atom_id res chain seq x y z
N LEU A 1 10.68 -12.59 -6.88
CA LEU A 1 11.68 -11.67 -6.29
C LEU A 1 12.90 -12.45 -5.78
N CYS A 2 12.72 -13.62 -5.15
CA CYS A 2 13.84 -14.46 -4.71
C CYS A 2 14.21 -15.61 -5.64
N GLU A 3 13.39 -15.95 -6.66
CA GLU A 3 13.68 -17.04 -7.61
C GLU A 3 14.99 -16.83 -8.39
N GLU A 4 15.36 -15.57 -8.67
CA GLU A 4 16.64 -15.24 -9.33
C GLU A 4 17.87 -15.45 -8.41
N LEU A 5 17.64 -15.64 -7.10
CA LEU A 5 18.65 -15.83 -6.07
C LEU A 5 18.54 -17.22 -5.40
N ASP A 6 17.76 -18.12 -5.98
CA ASP A 6 17.58 -19.47 -5.44
C ASP A 6 18.95 -20.20 -5.41
N GLY A 7 19.32 -20.66 -4.22
CA GLY A 7 20.61 -21.29 -3.94
C GLY A 7 21.73 -20.35 -3.47
N LEU A 8 21.54 -19.02 -3.50
CA LEU A 8 22.51 -18.04 -2.99
C LEU A 8 22.21 -17.54 -1.58
N ILE A 9 20.97 -17.68 -1.12
CA ILE A 9 20.50 -17.21 0.19
C ILE A 9 19.97 -18.40 0.99
N PRO A 10 20.35 -18.56 2.27
CA PRO A 10 19.76 -19.56 3.14
C PRO A 10 18.23 -19.45 3.19
N GLU A 11 17.55 -20.60 3.17
CA GLU A 11 16.08 -20.68 3.21
C GLU A 11 15.47 -19.95 4.42
N GLU A 12 16.18 -19.97 5.55
CA GLU A 12 15.81 -19.29 6.79
C GLU A 12 15.80 -17.78 6.62
N GLU A 13 16.85 -17.20 6.02
CA GLU A 13 16.94 -15.76 5.74
C GLU A 13 15.89 -15.32 4.71
N ARG A 14 15.65 -16.15 3.69
CA ARG A 14 14.60 -15.90 2.68
C ARG A 14 13.22 -15.86 3.33
N THR A 15 12.93 -16.80 4.21
CA THR A 15 11.66 -16.87 4.95
C THR A 15 11.53 -15.71 5.93
N ALA A 16 12.60 -15.39 6.66
CA ALA A 16 12.69 -14.25 7.56
C ALA A 16 12.36 -12.93 6.86
N LEU A 17 12.93 -12.72 5.66
CA LEU A 17 12.68 -11.52 4.88
C LEU A 17 11.26 -11.47 4.31
N LEU A 18 10.79 -12.55 3.68
CA LEU A 18 9.52 -12.54 2.96
C LEU A 18 8.28 -12.53 3.87
N PHE A 19 8.38 -13.12 5.06
CA PHE A 19 7.21 -13.28 5.94
C PHE A 19 7.29 -12.48 7.24
N PHE A 20 8.51 -12.13 7.69
CA PHE A 20 8.71 -11.44 8.97
C PHE A 20 9.34 -10.06 8.82
N ASP A 21 9.59 -9.60 7.59
CA ASP A 21 10.25 -8.33 7.27
C ASP A 21 11.63 -8.17 7.94
N ILE A 22 12.32 -9.30 8.21
CA ILE A 22 13.65 -9.31 8.83
C ILE A 22 14.70 -9.38 7.72
N PRO A 23 15.48 -8.32 7.48
CA PRO A 23 16.51 -8.35 6.44
C PRO A 23 17.69 -9.24 6.88
N PRO A 24 18.35 -9.93 5.92
CA PRO A 24 19.53 -10.75 6.22
C PRO A 24 20.72 -9.93 6.74
N VAL A 25 20.76 -8.64 6.38
CA VAL A 25 21.76 -7.68 6.88
C VAL A 25 21.03 -6.45 7.42
N GLU A 26 21.35 -6.05 8.65
CA GLU A 26 20.92 -4.78 9.19
C GLU A 26 21.66 -3.65 8.46
N LEU A 27 20.95 -2.93 7.59
CA LEU A 27 21.47 -1.79 6.85
C LEU A 27 20.81 -0.52 7.34
N SER A 28 21.61 0.50 7.64
CA SER A 28 21.08 1.84 7.86
C SER A 28 20.53 2.42 6.55
N ARG A 29 19.61 3.38 6.65
CA ARG A 29 19.08 4.08 5.47
C ARG A 29 20.17 4.77 4.65
N GLY A 30 21.23 5.26 5.31
CA GLY A 30 22.36 5.93 4.67
C GLY A 30 23.20 4.95 3.84
N GLU A 31 23.53 3.80 4.42
CA GLU A 31 24.28 2.74 3.72
C GLU A 31 23.49 2.20 2.53
N PHE A 32 22.20 1.92 2.73
CA PHE A 32 21.32 1.47 1.65
C PHE A 32 21.25 2.48 0.49
N ARG A 33 21.13 3.78 0.80
CA ARG A 33 21.15 4.85 -0.19
C ARG A 33 22.48 4.91 -0.95
N ASN A 34 23.60 4.72 -0.26
CA ASN A 34 24.93 4.75 -0.88
C ASN A 34 25.15 3.54 -1.80
N LEU A 35 24.71 2.34 -1.40
CA LEU A 35 24.83 1.11 -2.19
C LEU A 35 24.01 1.15 -3.49
N ILE A 36 22.78 1.65 -3.42
CA ILE A 36 21.89 1.74 -4.60
C ILE A 36 22.23 2.95 -5.48
N GLY A 37 22.78 4.00 -4.86
CA GLY A 37 23.05 5.28 -5.49
C GLY A 37 21.84 6.23 -5.45
N PRO A 38 22.09 7.56 -5.46
CA PRO A 38 21.06 8.56 -5.19
C PRO A 38 19.91 8.55 -6.20
N SER A 39 20.20 8.38 -7.49
CA SER A 39 19.18 8.42 -8.55
C SER A 39 18.18 7.25 -8.46
N LYS A 40 18.70 6.03 -8.28
CA LYS A 40 17.87 4.83 -8.11
C LYS A 40 17.09 4.89 -6.80
N TYR A 41 17.71 5.39 -5.73
CA TYR A 41 17.04 5.57 -4.44
C TYR A 41 15.86 6.56 -4.53
N HIS A 42 16.04 7.71 -5.20
CA HIS A 42 14.94 8.65 -5.41
C HIS A 42 13.80 8.05 -6.26
N THR A 43 14.14 7.32 -7.31
CA THR A 43 13.14 6.63 -8.14
C THR A 43 12.35 5.59 -7.33
N TYR A 44 13.06 4.80 -6.52
CA TYR A 44 12.47 3.82 -5.61
C TYR A 44 11.50 4.48 -4.62
N LEU A 45 11.93 5.54 -3.94
CA LEU A 45 11.08 6.25 -2.98
C LEU A 45 9.85 6.84 -3.66
N ASN A 46 9.99 7.44 -4.84
CA ASN A 46 8.86 7.98 -5.58
C ASN A 46 7.84 6.89 -5.95
N TYR A 47 8.31 5.72 -6.36
CA TYR A 47 7.45 4.58 -6.66
C TYR A 47 6.75 4.05 -5.41
N PHE A 48 7.52 3.79 -4.35
CA PHE A 48 7.03 3.27 -3.08
C PHE A 48 6.01 4.20 -2.43
N TYR A 49 6.34 5.49 -2.28
CA TYR A 49 5.42 6.47 -1.71
C TYR A 49 4.18 6.66 -2.58
N GLY A 50 4.34 6.64 -3.92
CA GLY A 50 3.22 6.74 -4.84
C GLY A 50 2.21 5.62 -4.62
N ILE A 51 2.68 4.37 -4.55
CA ILE A 51 1.80 3.21 -4.29
C ILE A 51 1.16 3.30 -2.92
N LEU A 52 1.99 3.58 -1.90
CA LEU A 52 1.55 3.57 -0.51
C LEU A 52 0.46 4.63 -0.29
N VAL A 53 0.72 5.87 -0.67
CA VAL A 53 -0.24 6.98 -0.52
C VAL A 53 -1.52 6.69 -1.28
N GLU A 54 -1.43 6.18 -2.52
CA GLU A 54 -2.62 5.92 -3.33
C GLU A 54 -3.48 4.80 -2.75
N GLY A 55 -2.85 3.71 -2.29
CA GLY A 55 -3.54 2.61 -1.63
C GLY A 55 -4.30 3.07 -0.37
N PHE A 56 -3.67 3.88 0.48
CA PHE A 56 -4.33 4.40 1.68
C PHE A 56 -5.38 5.47 1.38
N LEU A 57 -5.22 6.25 0.31
CA LEU A 57 -6.25 7.18 -0.16
C LEU A 57 -7.52 6.44 -0.60
N ILE A 58 -7.37 5.40 -1.44
CA ILE A 58 -8.50 4.56 -1.88
C ILE A 58 -9.18 3.92 -0.67
N LEU A 59 -8.39 3.42 0.29
CA LEU A 59 -8.92 2.85 1.53
C LEU A 59 -9.69 3.89 2.36
N ALA A 60 -9.14 5.10 2.53
CA ALA A 60 -9.81 6.16 3.29
C ALA A 60 -11.19 6.49 2.71
N ILE A 61 -11.27 6.62 1.39
CA ILE A 61 -12.52 6.94 0.69
C ILE A 61 -13.49 5.74 0.72
N THR A 62 -12.98 4.52 0.60
CA THR A 62 -13.77 3.29 0.76
C THR A 62 -14.42 3.24 2.15
N GLU A 63 -13.68 3.58 3.21
CA GLU A 63 -14.20 3.63 4.58
C GLU A 63 -15.21 4.77 4.79
N GLU A 64 -15.02 5.92 4.16
CA GLU A 64 -16.02 7.00 4.13
C GLU A 64 -17.34 6.52 3.51
N ILE A 65 -17.28 5.88 2.32
CA ILE A 65 -18.45 5.31 1.64
C ILE A 65 -19.14 4.24 2.49
N ARG A 66 -18.35 3.34 3.12
CA ARG A 66 -18.90 2.32 4.05
C ARG A 66 -19.67 2.97 5.19
N LYS A 67 -19.14 4.04 5.79
CA LYS A 67 -19.82 4.76 6.88
C LYS A 67 -21.12 5.41 6.38
N GLU A 68 -21.09 6.06 5.22
CA GLU A 68 -22.29 6.66 4.60
C GLU A 68 -23.39 5.61 4.37
N ARG A 69 -23.05 4.45 3.77
CA ARG A 69 -24.01 3.36 3.53
C ARG A 69 -24.60 2.79 4.81
N ARG A 70 -23.77 2.61 5.85
CA ARG A 70 -24.25 2.15 7.16
C ARG A 70 -25.27 3.10 7.78
N VAL A 71 -25.07 4.41 7.66
CA VAL A 71 -26.04 5.41 8.13
C VAL A 71 -27.38 5.29 7.37
N LEU A 72 -27.34 4.90 6.09
CA LEU A 72 -28.53 4.67 5.26
C LEU A 72 -29.16 3.27 5.46
N GLY A 73 -28.64 2.44 6.36
CA GLY A 73 -29.11 1.07 6.57
C GLY A 73 -28.76 0.09 5.44
N LEU A 74 -27.89 0.49 4.51
CA LEU A 74 -27.39 -0.36 3.44
C LEU A 74 -26.18 -1.16 3.95
N SER A 75 -26.29 -2.49 3.96
CA SER A 75 -25.24 -3.38 4.48
C SER A 75 -24.37 -4.02 3.40
N SER A 76 -24.68 -3.81 2.10
CA SER A 76 -23.90 -4.40 1.03
C SER A 76 -22.62 -3.61 0.76
N ASP A 77 -21.51 -4.35 0.71
CA ASP A 77 -20.20 -3.84 0.30
C ASP A 77 -20.03 -3.82 -1.24
N ASP A 78 -21.08 -4.19 -1.97
CA ASP A 78 -21.08 -4.30 -3.43
C ASP A 78 -20.82 -2.94 -4.10
N GLY A 79 -19.80 -2.90 -4.95
CA GLY A 79 -19.43 -1.72 -5.74
C GLY A 79 -18.87 -0.54 -4.93
N ILE A 80 -18.53 -0.70 -3.64
CA ILE A 80 -17.89 0.37 -2.86
C ILE A 80 -16.56 0.77 -3.49
N LEU A 81 -15.78 -0.21 -3.95
CA LEU A 81 -14.48 0.06 -4.57
C LEU A 81 -14.63 0.81 -5.89
N ASP A 82 -15.60 0.44 -6.72
CA ASP A 82 -15.90 1.17 -7.96
C ASP A 82 -16.38 2.59 -7.67
N GLU A 83 -17.17 2.78 -6.61
CA GLU A 83 -17.58 4.10 -6.15
C GLU A 83 -16.40 4.95 -5.67
N ALA A 84 -15.46 4.36 -4.92
CA ALA A 84 -14.24 5.05 -4.52
C ALA A 84 -13.41 5.50 -5.74
N HIS A 85 -13.23 4.62 -6.74
CA HIS A 85 -12.53 4.97 -7.97
C HIS A 85 -13.26 6.07 -8.75
N ARG A 86 -14.59 6.04 -8.82
CA ARG A 86 -15.39 7.11 -9.44
C ARG A 86 -15.20 8.44 -8.73
N ARG A 87 -15.21 8.47 -7.39
CA ARG A 87 -15.01 9.70 -6.61
C ARG A 87 -13.61 10.30 -6.82
N ILE A 88 -12.57 9.48 -6.93
CA ILE A 88 -11.18 9.96 -7.05
C ILE A 88 -10.82 10.31 -8.50
N TYR A 89 -11.17 9.46 -9.46
CA TYR A 89 -10.67 9.54 -10.84
C TYR A 89 -11.75 9.84 -11.89
N GLY A 90 -13.03 9.86 -11.49
CA GLY A 90 -14.17 10.02 -12.39
C GLY A 90 -14.53 8.79 -13.23
N ALA A 91 -13.96 7.62 -12.91
CA ALA A 91 -14.21 6.36 -13.62
C ALA A 91 -14.17 5.16 -12.66
N ASP A 92 -14.85 4.07 -13.02
CA ASP A 92 -14.80 2.81 -12.27
C ASP A 92 -13.44 2.11 -12.40
N GLN A 93 -13.19 1.12 -11.53
CA GLN A 93 -11.90 0.43 -11.48
C GLN A 93 -11.61 -0.33 -12.78
N PHE A 94 -12.63 -0.95 -13.38
CA PHE A 94 -12.47 -1.73 -14.60
C PHE A 94 -12.07 -0.86 -15.80
N SER A 95 -12.72 0.29 -15.94
CA SER A 95 -12.40 1.29 -16.97
C SER A 95 -10.96 1.81 -16.83
N LEU A 96 -10.51 2.10 -15.60
CA LEU A 96 -9.14 2.52 -15.32
C LEU A 96 -8.13 1.40 -15.62
N LEU A 97 -8.44 0.16 -15.24
CA LEU A 97 -7.58 -1.00 -15.51
C LEU A 97 -7.45 -1.26 -17.02
N LYS A 98 -8.54 -1.06 -17.78
CA LYS A 98 -8.52 -1.17 -19.25
C LYS A 98 -7.62 -0.11 -19.87
N GLN A 99 -7.65 1.13 -19.38
CA GLN A 99 -6.75 2.21 -19.82
C GLN A 99 -5.28 1.87 -19.52
N PHE A 100 -4.99 1.46 -18.28
CA PHE A 100 -3.65 1.04 -17.86
C PHE A 100 -3.08 -0.07 -18.74
N ARG A 101 -3.86 -1.13 -19.00
CA ARG A 101 -3.43 -2.25 -19.85
C ARG A 101 -3.17 -1.83 -21.29
N LYS A 102 -4.01 -0.94 -21.83
CA LYS A 102 -3.83 -0.39 -23.18
C LYS A 102 -2.53 0.42 -23.28
N GLU A 103 -2.23 1.25 -22.29
CA GLU A 103 -1.00 2.05 -22.26
C GLU A 103 0.26 1.19 -22.11
N ARG A 104 0.21 0.15 -21.27
CA ARG A 104 1.34 -0.75 -21.00
C ARG A 104 1.48 -1.90 -22.00
N ARG A 105 0.54 -2.05 -22.94
CA ARG A 105 0.43 -3.17 -23.88
C ARG A 105 0.38 -4.53 -23.17
N TYR A 106 -0.23 -4.60 -22.00
CA TYR A 106 -0.42 -5.86 -21.28
C TYR A 106 -1.61 -6.66 -21.86
N PRO A 107 -1.53 -8.00 -21.87
CA PRO A 107 -2.66 -8.83 -22.27
C PRO A 107 -3.83 -8.63 -21.31
N HIS A 108 -5.06 -8.66 -21.86
CA HIS A 108 -6.29 -8.47 -21.10
C HIS A 108 -6.71 -9.75 -20.36
N LEU A 109 -5.92 -10.16 -19.37
CA LEU A 109 -6.19 -11.34 -18.53
C LEU A 109 -7.21 -11.04 -17.43
N ARG A 110 -7.90 -12.08 -16.93
CA ARG A 110 -8.84 -11.94 -15.79
C ARG A 110 -8.11 -11.79 -14.45
N SER A 111 -6.91 -12.33 -14.33
CA SER A 111 -6.04 -12.21 -13.16
C SER A 111 -4.99 -11.12 -13.34
N MET A 112 -4.41 -10.67 -12.23
CA MET A 112 -3.32 -9.70 -12.18
C MET A 112 -2.33 -10.15 -11.11
N SER A 113 -1.04 -10.10 -11.41
CA SER A 113 0.00 -10.39 -10.40
C SER A 113 0.12 -9.25 -9.40
N LEU A 114 0.69 -9.51 -8.22
CA LEU A 114 0.95 -8.47 -7.22
C LEU A 114 1.78 -7.31 -7.78
N ARG A 115 2.82 -7.64 -8.57
CA ARG A 115 3.62 -6.64 -9.27
C ARG A 115 2.79 -5.78 -10.22
N GLN A 116 1.90 -6.39 -11.00
CA GLN A 116 1.02 -5.63 -11.90
C GLN A 116 0.01 -4.78 -11.13
N PHE A 117 -0.43 -5.22 -9.95
CA PHE A 117 -1.27 -4.44 -9.05
C PHE A 117 -0.53 -3.21 -8.51
N ASP A 118 0.73 -3.36 -8.11
CA ASP A 118 1.58 -2.24 -7.69
C ASP A 118 1.83 -1.25 -8.84
N GLU A 119 2.12 -1.75 -10.04
CA GLU A 119 2.29 -0.93 -11.24
C GLU A 119 1.01 -0.17 -11.60
N PHE A 120 -0.16 -0.81 -11.45
CA PHE A 120 -1.46 -0.19 -11.66
C PHE A 120 -1.72 0.90 -10.60
N THR A 121 -1.44 0.62 -9.33
CA THR A 121 -1.62 1.58 -8.23
C THR A 121 -0.71 2.80 -8.41
N TYR A 122 0.54 2.59 -8.80
CA TYR A 122 1.44 3.69 -9.15
C TYR A 122 0.95 4.48 -10.38
N TRP A 123 0.37 3.80 -11.38
CA TRP A 123 -0.23 4.47 -12.52
C TRP A 123 -1.42 5.36 -12.12
N LEU A 124 -2.27 4.91 -11.19
CA LEU A 124 -3.35 5.73 -10.63
C LEU A 124 -2.82 6.98 -9.94
N PHE A 125 -1.79 6.85 -9.10
CA PHE A 125 -1.09 7.99 -8.49
C PHE A 125 -0.60 9.00 -9.55
N ARG A 126 0.00 8.51 -10.64
CA ARG A 126 0.46 9.35 -11.76
C ARG A 126 -0.69 10.02 -12.49
N CYS A 127 -1.82 9.33 -12.67
CA CYS A 127 -3.05 9.92 -13.22
C CYS A 127 -3.58 11.04 -12.33
N ARG A 128 -3.63 10.84 -11.01
CA ARG A 128 -4.09 11.84 -10.04
C ARG A 128 -3.24 13.10 -10.08
N ILE A 129 -1.90 12.96 -10.02
CA ILE A 129 -0.98 14.11 -10.10
C ILE A 129 -1.15 14.91 -11.41
N ARG A 130 -1.44 14.23 -12.52
CA ARG A 130 -1.61 14.88 -13.82
C ARG A 130 -2.95 15.61 -13.97
N ARG A 131 -4.01 15.11 -13.33
CA ARG A 131 -5.39 15.59 -13.52
C ARG A 131 -5.83 16.59 -12.43
N CYS A 132 -5.38 16.40 -11.20
CA CYS A 132 -5.79 17.21 -10.06
C CYS A 132 -4.91 18.46 -9.91
N ASP A 133 -5.47 19.52 -9.36
CA ASP A 133 -4.72 20.70 -8.98
C ASP A 133 -3.83 20.42 -7.75
N LYS A 134 -2.87 21.31 -7.48
CA LYS A 134 -1.91 21.13 -6.39
C LYS A 134 -2.59 21.03 -5.02
N SER A 135 -3.69 21.76 -4.84
CA SER A 135 -4.52 21.73 -3.63
C SER A 135 -5.14 20.37 -3.39
N CYS A 136 -5.81 19.81 -4.40
CA CYS A 136 -6.42 18.49 -4.33
C CYS A 136 -5.37 17.41 -4.07
N VAL A 137 -4.24 17.44 -4.80
CA VAL A 137 -3.15 16.46 -4.60
C VAL A 137 -2.64 16.51 -3.15
N ALA A 138 -2.45 17.69 -2.57
CA ALA A 138 -2.00 17.85 -1.19
C ALA A 138 -3.04 17.36 -0.18
N SER A 139 -4.31 17.71 -0.37
CA SER A 139 -5.43 17.28 0.50
C SER A 139 -5.59 15.76 0.51
N ASP A 140 -5.60 15.15 -0.67
CA ASP A 140 -5.71 13.70 -0.83
C ASP A 140 -4.50 12.97 -0.25
N THR A 141 -3.30 13.52 -0.46
CA THR A 141 -2.08 12.96 0.14
C THR A 141 -2.17 13.01 1.66
N LYS A 142 -2.64 14.12 2.23
CA LYS A 142 -2.88 14.24 3.67
C LYS A 142 -3.91 13.21 4.14
N LYS A 143 -5.02 13.02 3.41
CA LYS A 143 -6.05 12.02 3.75
C LYS A 143 -5.47 10.60 3.77
N GLY A 144 -4.72 10.21 2.73
CA GLY A 144 -4.08 8.89 2.66
C GLY A 144 -3.07 8.68 3.81
N LEU A 145 -2.24 9.67 4.10
CA LEU A 145 -1.29 9.59 5.23
C LEU A 145 -2.00 9.51 6.59
N SER A 146 -3.07 10.29 6.81
CA SER A 146 -3.87 10.19 8.03
C SER A 146 -4.44 8.78 8.23
N GLN A 147 -4.95 8.16 7.16
CA GLN A 147 -5.46 6.79 7.21
C GLN A 147 -4.37 5.77 7.56
N LEU A 148 -3.18 5.92 6.96
CA LEU A 148 -2.02 5.11 7.32
C LEU A 148 -1.68 5.23 8.81
N TYR A 149 -1.59 6.47 9.33
CA TYR A 149 -1.23 6.71 10.73
C TYR A 149 -2.24 6.10 11.70
N GLU A 150 -3.55 6.22 11.42
CA GLU A 150 -4.57 5.58 12.26
C GLU A 150 -4.46 4.06 12.25
N LEU A 151 -4.20 3.44 11.09
CA LEU A 151 -4.00 1.99 11.02
C LEU A 151 -2.75 1.52 11.75
N LEU A 152 -1.63 2.25 11.63
CA LEU A 152 -0.41 1.95 12.38
C LEU A 152 -0.63 2.10 13.89
N ARG A 153 -1.37 3.12 14.31
CA ARG A 153 -1.74 3.33 15.72
C ARG A 153 -2.60 2.18 16.25
N LEU A 154 -3.56 1.69 15.46
CA LEU A 154 -4.37 0.52 15.82
C LEU A 154 -3.52 -0.75 15.87
N LYS A 155 -2.63 -0.97 14.90
CA LYS A 155 -1.70 -2.12 14.88
C LYS A 155 -0.79 -2.13 16.11
N GLY A 156 -0.25 -0.98 16.51
CA GLY A 156 0.57 -0.84 17.72
C GLY A 156 -0.17 -1.12 19.03
N ARG A 157 -1.50 -0.96 19.07
CA ARG A 157 -2.33 -1.33 20.23
C ARG A 157 -2.53 -2.84 20.37
N SER A 158 -2.60 -3.57 19.26
CA SER A 158 -2.70 -5.04 19.28
C SER A 158 -1.42 -5.75 19.73
N HIS A 159 -0.27 -5.05 19.72
CA HIS A 159 1.02 -5.59 20.12
C HIS A 159 1.45 -5.19 21.55
N ARG A 160 0.52 -4.85 22.46
CA ARG A 160 0.85 -4.78 23.89
C ARG A 160 1.06 -6.22 24.39
N PRO A 161 2.28 -6.63 24.80
CA PRO A 161 2.45 -7.94 25.42
C PRO A 161 1.59 -7.94 26.70
N LEU A 162 0.79 -8.99 26.85
CA LEU A 162 0.12 -9.30 28.11
C LEU A 162 1.17 -9.25 29.22
N GLY A 163 1.03 -8.27 30.11
CA GLY A 163 1.95 -8.06 31.20
C GLY A 163 2.18 -9.35 31.95
N THR A 164 3.45 -9.68 32.15
CA THR A 164 3.91 -10.71 33.07
C THR A 164 3.26 -10.45 34.43
N ARG A 165 2.21 -11.20 34.75
CA ARG A 165 1.71 -11.29 36.13
C ARG A 165 2.83 -11.91 36.94
N SER A 166 3.58 -11.06 37.64
CA SER A 166 4.52 -11.43 38.68
C SER A 166 3.78 -12.30 39.69
N LEU A 167 4.03 -13.61 39.64
CA LEU A 167 3.76 -14.53 40.74
C LEU A 167 4.74 -14.17 41.86
N LYS A 168 4.34 -13.24 42.73
CA LYS A 168 4.91 -13.18 44.08
C LYS A 168 4.38 -14.39 44.83
N SER A 169 5.19 -15.46 44.86
CA SER A 169 5.09 -16.52 45.84
C SER A 169 5.18 -15.91 47.24
N LYS A 170 4.12 -16.07 48.03
CA LYS A 170 4.18 -15.90 49.49
C LYS A 170 5.09 -17.00 50.05
N LEU A 171 6.16 -16.58 50.71
CA LEU A 171 6.72 -17.27 51.88
C LEU A 171 6.32 -16.41 53.09
#